data_AF-A0A2V5JSW8-F1
#
_entry.id   AF-A0A2V5JSW8-F1
#
_cell.length_a   1.000
_cell.length_b   1.000
_cell.length_c   1.000
_cell.angle_alpha   90.00
_cell.angle_beta   90.00
_cell.angle_gamma   90.00
#
_symmetry.space_group_name_H-M   'P 1'
#
loop_
_entity.id
_entity.type
_entity.pdbx_description
1 polymer ?
#
loop_
_entity_poly.entity_id
_entity_poly.type
_entity_poly.pdbx_seq_one_letter_code
_entity_poly.pdbx_strand_id
1 'polypeptide(L)'
;MIAEWATGEFPLATAPPSALRKPQWIRQGLELFRTRYPRIKAAVYWHERWQNADGSYSNLRVNSSVESLNAYREEVAHPDWLGDLILRAIPKK
;
A
#
# COMPACT_ATOMS: atom_id res chain seq x y z
N MET A 1 2.54 13.80 -3.01
CA MET A 1 3.16 12.68 -2.27
C MET A 1 2.13 12.18 -1.28
N ILE A 2 2.01 10.86 -1.10
CA ILE A 2 1.29 10.29 0.03
C ILE A 2 2.35 9.94 1.08
N ALA A 3 2.39 10.71 2.16
CA ALA A 3 3.41 10.58 3.20
C ALA A 3 3.23 9.31 4.04
N GLU A 4 1.99 8.85 4.20
CA GLU A 4 1.65 7.63 4.92
C GLU A 4 0.44 6.98 4.24
N TRP A 5 0.53 5.69 3.95
CA TRP A 5 -0.61 4.86 3.58
C TRP A 5 -0.41 3.43 4.04
N ALA A 6 -1.46 2.83 4.57
CA ALA A 6 -1.54 1.41 4.88
C ALA A 6 -2.99 1.02 5.17
N THR A 7 -3.24 -0.28 5.28
CA THR A 7 -4.49 -0.82 5.81
C THR A 7 -4.20 -2.04 6.69
N GLY A 8 -5.05 -2.27 7.68
CA GLY A 8 -4.98 -3.44 8.55
C GLY A 8 -5.58 -4.69 7.90
N GLU A 9 -5.37 -5.84 8.53
CA GLU A 9 -6.18 -7.03 8.27
C GLU A 9 -7.44 -6.96 9.14
N PHE A 10 -8.60 -6.76 8.52
CA PHE A 10 -9.87 -6.65 9.22
C PHE A 10 -10.81 -7.80 8.83
N PRO A 11 -11.52 -8.41 9.79
CA PRO A 11 -12.54 -9.41 9.49
C PRO A 11 -13.63 -8.80 8.60
N LEU A 12 -13.98 -9.50 7.51
CA LEU A 12 -15.05 -9.05 6.61
C LEU A 12 -16.42 -9.63 6.96
N ALA A 13 -16.55 -10.40 8.04
CA ALA A 13 -17.78 -11.11 8.40
C ALA A 13 -19.00 -10.18 8.59
N THR A 14 -18.75 -8.93 9.00
CA THR A 14 -19.78 -7.89 9.21
C THR A 14 -19.59 -6.70 8.26
N ALA A 15 -18.67 -6.79 7.31
CA ALA A 15 -18.36 -5.69 6.42
C ALA A 15 -19.39 -5.58 5.27
N PRO A 16 -19.59 -4.38 4.69
CA PRO A 16 -20.42 -4.23 3.50
C PRO A 16 -19.93 -5.12 2.34
N PRO A 17 -20.81 -5.53 1.41
CA PRO A 17 -20.41 -6.35 0.26
C PRO A 17 -19.31 -5.74 -0.62
N SER A 18 -19.12 -4.42 -0.55
CA SER A 18 -18.07 -3.67 -1.26
C SER A 18 -16.72 -3.65 -0.54
N ALA A 19 -16.60 -4.24 0.65
CA ALA A 19 -15.36 -4.24 1.41
C ALA A 19 -14.30 -5.11 0.73
N LEU A 20 -13.06 -4.61 0.71
CA LEU A 20 -11.92 -5.29 0.12
C LEU A 20 -11.11 -5.97 1.22
N ARG A 21 -10.59 -7.17 0.93
CA ARG A 21 -9.49 -7.70 1.75
C ARG A 21 -8.22 -6.92 1.42
N LYS A 22 -7.26 -6.94 2.35
CA LYS A 22 -6.02 -6.18 2.24
C LYS A 22 -5.25 -6.41 0.91
N PRO A 23 -5.10 -7.64 0.38
CA PRO A 23 -4.43 -7.83 -0.91
C PRO A 23 -5.10 -7.07 -2.06
N GLN A 24 -6.42 -7.08 -2.14
CA GLN A 24 -7.20 -6.36 -3.15
C GLN A 24 -7.09 -4.84 -2.95
N TRP A 25 -7.10 -4.39 -1.69
CA TRP A 25 -6.93 -2.97 -1.37
C TRP A 25 -5.54 -2.46 -1.79
N ILE A 26 -4.48 -3.25 -1.56
CA ILE A 26 -3.11 -2.92 -1.99
C ILE A 26 -3.03 -2.80 -3.52
N ARG A 27 -3.56 -3.80 -4.24
CA ARG A 27 -3.60 -3.78 -5.72
C ARG A 27 -4.32 -2.56 -6.25
N GLN A 28 -5.53 -2.33 -5.77
CA GLN A 28 -6.33 -1.18 -6.18
C GLN A 28 -5.63 0.15 -5.86
N GLY A 29 -5.02 0.30 -4.68
CA GLY A 29 -4.31 1.52 -4.30
C GLY A 29 -3.15 1.84 -5.26
N LEU A 30 -2.26 0.88 -5.48
CA LEU A 30 -1.09 1.05 -6.34
C LEU A 30 -1.45 1.21 -7.82
N GLU A 31 -2.51 0.56 -8.29
CA GLU A 31 -3.09 0.82 -9.61
C GLU A 31 -3.59 2.26 -9.74
N LEU A 32 -4.44 2.71 -8.81
CA LEU A 32 -5.02 4.05 -8.86
C LEU A 32 -3.97 5.16 -8.75
N PHE A 33 -2.91 4.96 -7.95
CA PHE A 33 -1.82 5.92 -7.85
C PHE A 33 -1.15 6.17 -9.21
N ARG A 34 -1.04 5.13 -10.05
CA ARG A 34 -0.44 5.22 -11.38
C ARG A 34 -1.44 5.69 -12.44
N THR A 35 -2.67 5.21 -12.42
CA THR A 35 -3.63 5.37 -13.53
C THR A 35 -4.62 6.53 -13.33
N ARG A 36 -5.04 6.80 -12.09
CA ARG A 36 -6.10 7.77 -11.76
C ARG A 36 -5.57 9.06 -11.14
N TYR A 37 -4.45 8.97 -10.41
CA TYR A 37 -3.93 10.06 -9.59
C TYR A 37 -2.53 10.51 -10.05
N PRO A 38 -2.37 11.05 -11.28
CA PRO A 38 -1.05 11.30 -11.90
C PRO A 38 -0.18 12.34 -11.18
N ARG A 39 -0.74 13.08 -10.21
CA ARG A 39 -0.01 14.04 -9.35
C ARG A 39 0.69 13.35 -8.18
N ILE A 40 0.40 12.09 -7.89
CA ILE A 40 1.16 11.30 -6.93
C ILE A 40 2.50 10.93 -7.57
N LYS A 41 3.59 11.42 -6.98
CA LYS A 41 4.97 11.15 -7.43
C LYS A 41 5.75 10.24 -6.48
N ALA A 42 5.17 9.96 -5.32
CA ALA A 42 5.72 9.09 -4.29
C ALA A 42 4.61 8.69 -3.32
N ALA A 43 4.69 7.47 -2.80
CA ALA A 43 3.82 6.93 -1.76
C ALA A 43 4.67 6.14 -0.76
N VAL A 44 4.61 6.52 0.52
CA VAL A 44 5.41 5.90 1.59
C VAL A 44 4.51 5.01 2.44
N TYR A 45 4.77 3.70 2.41
CA TYR A 45 3.94 2.73 3.11
C TYR A 45 4.22 2.76 4.61
N TRP A 46 3.18 2.88 5.43
CA TRP A 46 3.30 2.80 6.89
C TRP A 46 3.36 1.33 7.34
N HIS A 47 4.58 0.83 7.49
CA HIS A 47 4.84 -0.58 7.81
C HIS A 47 4.97 -0.83 9.32
N GLU A 48 3.84 -0.90 10.03
CA GLU A 48 3.83 -1.09 11.48
C GLU A 48 2.81 -2.15 11.94
N ARG A 49 3.07 -2.77 13.10
CA ARG A 49 2.04 -3.49 13.86
C ARG A 49 1.65 -2.62 15.05
N TRP A 50 0.75 -1.69 14.80
CA TRP A 50 0.34 -0.68 15.78
C TRP A 50 -0.50 -1.32 16.88
N GLN A 51 -0.14 -1.07 18.14
CA GLN A 51 -0.93 -1.51 19.30
C GLN A 51 -1.96 -0.44 19.66
N ASN A 52 -3.23 -0.83 19.71
CA ASN A 52 -4.33 0.04 20.10
C ASN A 52 -4.42 0.13 21.63
N ALA A 53 -5.10 1.15 22.14
CA ALA A 53 -5.26 1.38 23.59
C ALA A 53 -5.99 0.23 24.32
N ASP A 54 -6.83 -0.52 23.62
CA ASP A 54 -7.55 -1.69 24.12
C ASP A 54 -6.69 -2.98 24.11
N GLY A 55 -5.42 -2.88 23.75
CA GLY A 55 -4.48 -4.01 23.65
C GLY A 55 -4.59 -4.80 22.35
N SER A 56 -5.56 -4.51 21.48
CA SER A 56 -5.64 -5.09 20.14
C SER A 56 -4.53 -4.53 19.22
N TYR A 57 -4.38 -5.13 18.04
CA TYR A 57 -3.37 -4.68 17.06
C TYR A 57 -3.98 -4.35 15.71
N SER A 58 -3.61 -3.19 15.19
CA SER A 58 -3.77 -2.81 13.78
C SER A 58 -2.51 -3.27 13.02
N ASN A 59 -2.59 -4.42 12.35
CA ASN A 59 -1.45 -4.98 11.61
C ASN A 59 -1.34 -4.36 10.21
N LEU A 60 -0.69 -3.19 10.13
CA LEU A 60 -0.53 -2.40 8.90
C LEU A 60 0.55 -2.98 7.99
N ARG A 61 1.53 -3.71 8.52
CA ARG A 61 2.65 -4.34 7.78
C ARG A 61 2.23 -5.01 6.47
N VAL A 62 3.03 -4.86 5.42
CA VAL A 62 2.77 -5.54 4.12
C VAL A 62 2.86 -7.06 4.26
N ASN A 63 3.68 -7.55 5.20
CA ASN A 63 3.82 -8.96 5.52
C ASN A 63 2.85 -9.45 6.62
N SER A 64 1.67 -8.85 6.74
CA SER A 64 0.62 -9.33 7.64
C SER A 64 0.04 -10.69 7.24
N SER A 65 0.14 -11.05 5.96
CA SER A 65 -0.15 -12.38 5.40
C SER A 65 0.71 -12.64 4.16
N VAL A 66 0.72 -13.89 3.66
CA VAL A 66 1.43 -14.25 2.42
C VAL A 66 0.80 -13.52 1.23
N GLU A 67 -0.53 -13.44 1.18
CA GLU A 67 -1.29 -12.79 0.11
C GLU A 67 -1.05 -11.28 0.09
N SER A 68 -0.98 -10.64 1.26
CA SER A 68 -0.69 -9.21 1.39
C SER A 68 0.74 -8.90 0.92
N LEU A 69 1.71 -9.76 1.27
CA LEU A 69 3.09 -9.61 0.82
C LEU A 69 3.21 -9.79 -0.70
N ASN A 70 2.56 -10.82 -1.26
CA ASN A 70 2.59 -11.08 -2.69
C ASN A 70 1.95 -9.95 -3.49
N ALA A 71 0.76 -9.48 -3.06
CA ALA A 71 0.09 -8.36 -3.70
C ALA A 71 0.95 -7.09 -3.69
N TYR A 72 1.62 -6.78 -2.57
CA TYR A 72 2.53 -5.64 -2.50
C TYR A 72 3.71 -5.80 -3.47
N ARG A 73 4.38 -6.96 -3.47
CA ARG A 73 5.54 -7.24 -4.33
C ARG A 73 5.20 -7.20 -5.82
N GLU A 74 4.05 -7.76 -6.21
CA GLU A 74 3.58 -7.74 -7.60
C GLU A 74 3.39 -6.31 -8.12
N GLU A 75 2.76 -5.45 -7.31
CA GLU A 75 2.36 -4.11 -7.75
C GLU A 75 3.49 -3.09 -7.70
N VAL A 76 4.38 -3.15 -6.69
CA VAL A 76 5.55 -2.27 -6.64
C VAL A 76 6.62 -2.66 -7.66
N ALA A 77 6.55 -3.87 -8.24
CA ALA A 77 7.40 -4.29 -9.35
C ALA A 77 6.97 -3.68 -10.70
N HIS A 78 5.86 -2.95 -10.77
CA HIS A 78 5.44 -2.25 -11.98
C HIS A 78 6.49 -1.20 -12.39
N PRO A 79 6.83 -1.06 -13.69
CA PRO A 79 7.92 -0.18 -14.17
C PRO A 79 7.72 1.32 -13.92
N ASP A 80 6.49 1.74 -13.61
CA ASP A 80 6.20 3.12 -13.19
C ASP A 80 6.76 3.45 -11.81
N TRP A 81 7.02 2.43 -10.98
CA TRP A 81 7.65 2.59 -9.68
C TRP A 81 9.16 2.47 -9.80
N LEU A 82 9.85 3.32 -9.03
CA LEU A 82 11.30 3.32 -8.95
C LEU A 82 11.71 2.61 -7.67
N GLY A 83 12.51 1.56 -7.81
CA GLY A 83 13.10 0.85 -6.66
C GLY A 83 14.17 1.68 -5.95
N ASP A 84 14.85 2.55 -6.70
CA ASP A 84 15.90 3.42 -6.20
C ASP A 84 15.44 4.87 -6.11
N LEU A 85 15.77 5.51 -4.98
CA LEU A 85 15.57 6.94 -4.80
C LEU A 85 16.38 7.72 -5.84
N ILE A 86 15.69 8.55 -6.61
CA ILE A 86 16.34 9.52 -7.49
C ILE A 86 16.88 10.66 -6.62
N LEU A 87 18.17 10.60 -6.30
CA LEU A 87 18.89 11.64 -5.53
C LEU A 87 19.45 12.77 -6.41
N ARG A 88 19.20 12.73 -7.73
CA ARG A 88 19.72 13.69 -8.72
C ARG A 88 18.64 14.09 -9.73
N ALA A 89 18.73 15.29 -10.31
CA ALA A 89 17.81 15.68 -11.36
C ALA A 89 17.88 14.73 -12.57
N ILE A 90 16.73 14.32 -13.09
CA ILE A 90 16.66 13.55 -14.35
C ILE A 90 16.98 14.52 -15.50
N PRO A 91 17.96 14.20 -16.38
CA PRO A 91 18.25 15.03 -17.55
C PRO A 91 17.00 15.24 -18.40
N LYS A 92 16.80 16.45 -18.93
CA LYS A 92 15.73 16.68 -19.92
C LYS A 92 16.03 15.83 -21.17
N LYS A 93 15.03 15.07 -21.62
CA LYS A 93 15.04 14.47 -22.95
C LYS A 93 14.88 15.53 -24.02
#